data_AF-A0AA86IDI5-F1
#
_entry.id   AF-A0AA86IDI5-F1
#
_cell.length_a   1.000
_cell.length_b   1.000
_cell.length_c   1.000
_cell.angle_alpha   90.00
_cell.angle_beta   90.00
_cell.angle_gamma   90.00
#
_symmetry.space_group_name_H-M   'P 1'
#
loop_
_entity.id
_entity.type
_entity.pdbx_description
1 polymer ?
#
loop_
_entity_poly.entity_id
_entity_poly.type
_entity_poly.pdbx_seq_one_letter_code
_entity_poly.pdbx_strand_id
1 'polypeptide(L)'
;MDPNFPIQRQVELDASPVVLVNLLLLDKADEEAFLRVWQDDANFMNAVWESNAHFRAAFMHPEFRAKLSDYPSSAVASPHLFGAALPDFHAFAPRVLHGIGARLLLLMALVHAGAALYHHFIRRDGLLRRMWFGK
;
A
#
# COMPACT_ATOMS: atom_id res chain seq x y z
N MET A 1 -20.87 12.55 -5.17
CA MET A 1 -20.15 12.24 -6.43
C MET A 1 -19.95 13.51 -7.23
N ASP A 2 -18.78 13.70 -7.83
CA ASP A 2 -18.49 14.84 -8.71
C ASP A 2 -19.37 14.81 -10.00
N PRO A 3 -20.20 15.83 -10.24
CA PRO A 3 -21.06 15.90 -11.42
C PRO A 3 -20.30 16.22 -12.73
N ASN A 4 -19.10 16.79 -12.66
CA ASN A 4 -18.32 17.19 -13.84
C ASN A 4 -17.67 15.99 -14.54
N PHE A 5 -17.19 15.02 -13.74
CA PHE A 5 -16.51 13.81 -14.20
C PHE A 5 -17.20 12.54 -13.68
N PRO A 6 -18.44 12.24 -14.12
CA PRO A 6 -19.17 11.09 -13.62
C PRO A 6 -18.47 9.79 -14.02
N ILE A 7 -18.22 8.94 -13.03
CA ILE A 7 -17.50 7.67 -13.20
C ILE A 7 -18.15 6.75 -14.23
N GLN A 8 -19.46 6.84 -14.43
CA GLN A 8 -20.21 6.06 -15.42
C GLN A 8 -19.71 6.33 -16.84
N ARG A 9 -19.36 7.58 -17.17
CA ARG A 9 -18.78 7.92 -18.50
C ARG A 9 -17.35 7.41 -18.64
N GLN A 10 -16.60 7.36 -17.53
CA GLN A 10 -15.19 6.96 -17.56
C GLN A 10 -15.05 5.44 -17.70
N VAL A 11 -15.89 4.65 -17.02
CA VAL A 11 -15.87 3.19 -17.10
C VAL A 11 -16.23 2.66 -18.49
N GLU A 12 -16.91 3.45 -19.31
CA GLU A 12 -17.29 3.09 -20.68
C GLU A 12 -16.10 3.07 -21.66
N LEU A 13 -15.02 3.79 -21.35
CA LEU A 13 -13.84 3.89 -22.19
C LEU A 13 -13.08 2.56 -22.29
N ASP A 14 -12.63 2.23 -23.51
CA ASP A 14 -11.81 1.05 -23.78
C ASP A 14 -10.32 1.35 -23.52
N ALA A 15 -10.00 1.64 -22.26
CA ALA A 15 -8.63 1.83 -21.79
C ALA A 15 -8.17 0.59 -21.02
N SER A 16 -6.93 0.14 -21.25
CA SER A 16 -6.32 -0.95 -20.49
C SER A 16 -4.79 -0.84 -20.54
N PRO A 17 -4.08 -0.96 -19.39
CA PRO A 17 -4.60 -1.08 -18.04
C PRO A 17 -5.21 0.23 -17.52
N VAL A 18 -6.03 0.13 -16.45
CA VAL A 18 -6.68 1.29 -15.81
C VAL A 18 -6.19 1.48 -14.39
N VAL A 19 -6.05 2.74 -13.99
CA VAL A 19 -5.76 3.16 -12.61
C VAL A 19 -6.89 4.07 -12.14
N LEU A 20 -7.53 3.70 -11.03
CA LEU A 20 -8.52 4.54 -10.36
C LEU A 20 -7.84 5.40 -9.31
N VAL A 21 -7.95 6.73 -9.45
CA VAL A 21 -7.57 7.70 -8.43
C VAL A 21 -8.83 8.36 -7.91
N ASN A 22 -9.07 8.28 -6.60
CA ASN A 22 -10.23 8.90 -5.98
C ASN A 22 -9.80 10.04 -5.06
N LEU A 23 -10.28 11.26 -5.35
CA LEU A 23 -10.16 12.37 -4.42
C LEU A 23 -11.40 12.40 -3.53
N LEU A 24 -11.19 12.33 -2.22
CA LEU A 24 -12.23 12.27 -1.21
C LEU A 24 -12.16 13.53 -0.35
N LEU A 25 -13.25 14.29 -0.33
CA LEU A 25 -13.43 15.43 0.56
C LEU A 25 -14.52 15.07 1.58
N LEU A 26 -14.30 15.41 2.84
CA LEU A 26 -15.27 15.19 3.91
C LEU A 26 -15.03 16.17 5.06
N ASP A 27 -16.05 16.33 5.90
CA ASP A 27 -15.89 17.05 7.16
C ASP A 27 -15.02 16.24 8.12
N LYS A 28 -14.12 16.92 8.82
CA LYS A 28 -13.19 16.26 9.76
C LYS A 28 -13.91 15.46 10.85
N ALA A 29 -15.10 15.88 11.26
CA ALA A 29 -15.88 15.17 12.28
C ALA A 29 -16.33 13.76 11.83
N ASP A 30 -16.41 13.52 10.51
CA ASP A 30 -16.90 12.28 9.94
C ASP A 30 -15.79 11.29 9.56
N GLU A 31 -14.52 11.63 9.83
CA GLU A 31 -13.34 10.85 9.42
C GLU A 31 -13.40 9.39 9.90
N GLU A 32 -13.74 9.14 11.17
CA GLU A 32 -13.82 7.78 11.69
C GLU A 32 -14.97 6.97 11.07
N ALA A 33 -16.11 7.59 10.83
CA ALA A 33 -17.26 6.94 10.20
C ALA A 33 -16.93 6.60 8.74
N PHE A 34 -16.29 7.55 8.05
CA PHE A 34 -15.77 7.36 6.70
C PHE A 34 -14.78 6.19 6.63
N LEU A 35 -13.76 6.15 7.49
CA LEU A 35 -12.72 5.12 7.44
C LEU A 35 -13.28 3.70 7.66
N ARG A 36 -14.29 3.54 8.52
CA ARG A 36 -14.96 2.25 8.73
C ARG A 36 -15.63 1.75 7.45
N VAL A 37 -16.46 2.60 6.83
CA VAL A 37 -17.19 2.24 5.61
C VAL A 37 -16.23 2.07 4.43
N TRP A 38 -15.24 2.95 4.30
CA TRP A 38 -14.25 2.89 3.24
C TRP A 38 -13.38 1.63 3.31
N GLN A 39 -13.06 1.14 4.51
CA GLN A 39 -12.33 -0.11 4.68
C GLN A 39 -13.12 -1.32 4.16
N ASP A 40 -14.42 -1.38 4.44
CA ASP A 40 -15.31 -2.44 3.96
C ASP A 40 -15.49 -2.39 2.43
N ASP A 41 -15.48 -1.19 1.87
CA ASP A 41 -15.55 -0.95 0.43
C ASP A 41 -14.24 -1.37 -0.28
N ALA A 42 -13.09 -0.98 0.28
CA ALA A 42 -11.78 -1.37 -0.21
C ALA A 42 -11.58 -2.90 -0.20
N ASN A 43 -12.10 -3.59 0.82
CA ASN A 43 -12.06 -5.05 0.90
C ASN A 43 -12.90 -5.71 -0.19
N PHE A 44 -14.09 -5.18 -0.49
CA PHE A 44 -14.91 -5.66 -1.61
C PHE A 44 -14.17 -5.47 -2.94
N MET A 45 -13.61 -4.27 -3.15
CA MET A 45 -12.94 -3.94 -4.40
C MET A 45 -11.67 -4.80 -4.59
N ASN A 46 -10.80 -4.94 -3.59
CA ASN A 46 -9.55 -5.71 -3.69
C ASN A 46 -9.73 -7.14 -4.24
N ALA A 47 -10.88 -7.78 -4.01
CA ALA A 47 -11.15 -9.15 -4.43
C ALA A 47 -11.43 -9.32 -5.95
N VAL A 48 -11.62 -8.23 -6.71
CA VAL A 48 -12.22 -8.30 -8.06
C VAL A 48 -11.31 -7.84 -9.21
N TRP A 49 -10.12 -7.28 -8.96
CA TRP A 49 -9.32 -6.65 -10.03
C TRP A 49 -8.37 -7.63 -10.75
N GLU A 50 -8.87 -8.36 -11.74
CA GLU A 50 -8.01 -9.07 -12.70
C GLU A 50 -8.04 -8.44 -14.11
N SER A 51 -9.07 -7.64 -14.43
CA SER A 51 -9.22 -6.97 -15.73
C SER A 51 -10.08 -5.70 -15.66
N ASN A 52 -10.02 -4.84 -16.69
CA ASN A 52 -10.92 -3.68 -16.80
C ASN A 52 -12.40 -4.11 -16.82
N ALA A 53 -12.73 -5.25 -17.45
CA ALA A 53 -14.08 -5.79 -17.43
C ALA A 53 -14.55 -6.17 -16.01
N HIS A 54 -13.66 -6.78 -15.21
CA HIS A 54 -13.97 -7.07 -13.81
C HIS A 54 -14.11 -5.81 -12.97
N PHE A 55 -13.26 -4.80 -13.19
CA PHE A 55 -13.42 -3.49 -12.55
C PHE A 55 -14.78 -2.86 -12.87
N ARG A 56 -15.18 -2.82 -14.15
CA ARG A 56 -16.49 -2.31 -14.57
C ARG A 56 -17.63 -3.08 -13.90
N ALA A 57 -17.53 -4.41 -13.86
CA ALA A 57 -18.53 -5.27 -13.23
C ALA A 57 -18.64 -5.02 -11.71
N ALA A 58 -17.51 -4.89 -11.01
CA ALA A 58 -17.45 -4.59 -9.58
C ALA A 58 -18.09 -3.24 -9.27
N PHE A 59 -17.71 -2.19 -10.02
CA PHE A 59 -18.18 -0.83 -9.79
C PHE A 59 -19.69 -0.67 -10.06
N MET A 60 -20.23 -1.48 -10.96
CA MET A 60 -21.66 -1.51 -11.29
C MET A 60 -22.45 -2.51 -10.44
N HIS A 61 -21.79 -3.29 -9.57
CA HIS A 61 -22.43 -4.34 -8.79
C HIS A 61 -23.46 -3.76 -7.80
N PRO A 62 -24.67 -4.33 -7.70
CA PRO A 62 -25.72 -3.80 -6.81
C PRO A 62 -25.28 -3.72 -5.34
N GLU A 63 -24.53 -4.71 -4.85
CA GLU A 63 -24.02 -4.71 -3.48
C GLU A 63 -23.03 -3.57 -3.24
N PHE A 64 -22.14 -3.31 -4.20
CA PHE A 64 -21.21 -2.18 -4.14
C PHE A 64 -21.97 -0.86 -4.13
N ARG A 65 -22.99 -0.72 -5.00
CA ARG A 65 -23.83 0.49 -5.06
C ARG A 65 -24.64 0.70 -3.79
N ALA A 66 -25.05 -0.37 -3.11
CA ALA A 66 -25.75 -0.28 -1.83
C ALA A 66 -24.83 0.28 -0.73
N LYS A 67 -23.56 -0.14 -0.68
CA LYS A 67 -22.56 0.38 0.29
C LYS A 67 -22.34 1.90 0.16
N LEU A 68 -22.60 2.49 -1.01
CA LEU A 68 -22.45 3.94 -1.20
C LEU A 68 -23.39 4.77 -0.31
N SER A 69 -24.52 4.22 0.15
CA SER A 69 -25.42 4.94 1.07
C SER A 69 -24.91 4.98 2.51
N ASP A 70 -23.92 4.14 2.85
CA ASP A 70 -23.38 4.06 4.21
C ASP A 70 -22.33 5.13 4.48
N TYR A 71 -21.82 5.78 3.42
CA TYR A 71 -20.88 6.88 3.55
C TYR A 71 -21.53 8.11 4.19
N PRO A 72 -20.79 8.88 5.04
CA PRO A 72 -21.28 10.13 5.60
C PRO A 72 -21.75 11.10 4.51
N SER A 73 -22.79 11.89 4.78
CA SER A 73 -23.35 12.83 3.81
C SER A 73 -22.37 13.96 3.42
N SER A 74 -21.38 14.26 4.26
CA SER A 74 -20.29 15.19 3.97
C SER A 74 -19.27 14.63 2.96
N ALA A 75 -19.24 13.30 2.76
CA ALA A 75 -18.25 12.65 1.91
C ALA A 75 -18.57 12.86 0.42
N VAL A 76 -17.66 13.54 -0.28
CA VAL A 76 -17.70 13.75 -1.72
C VAL A 76 -16.52 13.02 -2.37
N ALA A 77 -16.82 11.91 -3.05
CA ALA A 77 -15.87 11.20 -3.90
C ALA A 77 -15.82 11.79 -5.31
N SER A 78 -14.60 11.93 -5.84
CA SER A 78 -14.30 12.38 -7.20
C SER A 78 -13.37 11.36 -7.89
N PRO A 79 -13.90 10.19 -8.28
CA PRO A 79 -13.13 9.13 -8.91
C PRO A 79 -12.73 9.49 -10.36
N HIS A 80 -11.47 9.21 -10.71
CA HIS A 80 -10.88 9.44 -12.03
C HIS A 80 -10.11 8.21 -12.49
N LEU A 81 -10.43 7.71 -13.70
CA LEU A 81 -9.75 6.61 -14.37
C LEU A 81 -8.69 7.13 -15.32
N PHE A 82 -7.49 6.59 -15.19
CA PHE A 82 -6.35 6.87 -16.04
C PHE A 82 -6.00 5.61 -16.83
N GLY A 83 -5.93 5.71 -18.16
CA GLY A 83 -5.46 4.64 -19.03
C GLY A 83 -3.94 4.60 -19.08
N ALA A 84 -3.32 4.04 -18.04
CA ALA A 84 -1.87 3.90 -17.96
C ALA A 84 -1.49 2.75 -17.04
N ALA A 85 -0.40 2.05 -17.38
CA ALA A 85 0.24 1.16 -16.42
C ALA A 85 0.90 2.00 -15.33
N LEU A 86 0.77 1.60 -14.07
CA LEU A 86 1.63 2.16 -13.04
C LEU A 86 3.08 1.78 -13.34
N PRO A 87 4.05 2.69 -13.12
CA PRO A 87 5.45 2.35 -13.23
C PRO A 87 5.79 1.24 -12.23
N ASP A 88 6.78 0.41 -12.56
CA ASP A 88 7.29 -0.56 -11.59
C ASP A 88 7.97 0.18 -10.43
N PHE A 89 7.28 0.26 -9.29
CA PHE A 89 7.78 0.95 -8.12
C PHE A 89 9.03 0.29 -7.52
N HIS A 90 9.33 -0.97 -7.86
CA HIS A 90 10.55 -1.64 -7.43
C HIS A 90 11.80 -1.17 -8.18
N ALA A 91 11.63 -0.62 -9.39
CA ALA A 91 12.71 -0.12 -10.21
C ALA A 91 13.18 1.30 -9.79
N PHE A 92 12.44 2.00 -8.93
CA PHE A 92 12.83 3.34 -8.50
C PHE A 92 14.12 3.33 -7.66
N ALA A 93 15.03 4.26 -7.97
CA ALA A 93 16.34 4.33 -7.34
C ALA A 93 16.30 4.34 -5.80
N PRO A 94 15.41 5.08 -5.11
CA PRO A 94 15.30 4.98 -3.66
C PRO A 94 15.00 3.56 -3.15
N ARG A 95 14.16 2.80 -3.87
CA ARG A 95 13.80 1.42 -3.51
C ARG A 95 14.97 0.47 -3.73
N VAL A 96 15.69 0.63 -4.84
CA VAL A 96 16.90 -0.14 -5.17
C VAL A 96 18.00 0.12 -4.14
N LEU A 97 18.32 1.38 -3.87
CA LEU A 97 19.34 1.78 -2.91
C LEU A 97 19.03 1.28 -1.50
N HIS A 98 17.76 1.39 -1.07
CA HIS A 98 17.32 0.83 0.21
C HIS A 98 17.51 -0.69 0.25
N GLY A 99 17.16 -1.41 -0.83
CA GLY A 99 17.36 -2.85 -0.93
C GLY A 99 18.83 -3.28 -0.85
N ILE A 100 19.73 -2.52 -1.48
CA ILE A 100 21.18 -2.73 -1.37
C ILE A 100 21.64 -2.46 0.06
N GLY A 101 21.26 -1.32 0.65
CA GLY A 101 21.61 -0.94 2.01
C GLY A 101 21.17 -1.99 3.04
N ALA A 102 19.93 -2.49 2.94
CA ALA A 102 19.42 -3.53 3.81
C ALA A 102 20.23 -4.83 3.72
N ARG A 103 20.62 -5.26 2.51
CA ARG A 103 21.45 -6.45 2.30
C ARG A 103 22.85 -6.29 2.89
N LEU A 104 23.46 -5.10 2.73
CA LEU A 104 24.76 -4.79 3.32
C LEU A 104 24.70 -4.78 4.85
N LEU A 105 23.65 -4.21 5.43
CA LEU A 105 23.43 -4.21 6.88
C LEU A 105 23.24 -5.64 7.42
N LEU A 106 22.47 -6.48 6.73
CA LEU A 106 22.30 -7.89 7.10
C LEU A 106 23.63 -8.65 7.04
N LEU A 107 24.41 -8.46 5.98
CA LEU A 107 25.73 -9.09 5.85
C LEU A 107 26.68 -8.62 6.95
N MET A 108 26.70 -7.32 7.25
CA MET A 108 27.48 -6.76 8.35
C MET A 108 27.06 -7.35 9.69
N ALA A 109 25.76 -7.46 9.97
CA ALA A 109 25.25 -8.05 11.19
C ALA A 109 25.66 -9.52 11.35
N LEU A 110 25.61 -10.30 10.26
CA LEU A 110 26.05 -11.71 10.24
C LEU A 110 27.56 -11.83 10.48
N VAL A 111 28.38 -11.01 9.82
CA VAL A 111 29.83 -10.97 10.05
C VAL A 111 30.14 -10.61 11.50
N HIS A 112 29.44 -9.62 12.05
CA HIS A 112 29.63 -9.19 13.44
C HIS A 112 29.26 -10.30 14.42
N ALA A 113 28.09 -10.93 14.25
CA ALA A 113 27.66 -12.05 15.08
C ALA A 113 28.62 -13.24 14.96
N GLY A 114 29.06 -13.58 13.74
CA GLY A 114 30.03 -14.63 13.49
C GLY A 114 31.37 -14.37 14.18
N ALA A 115 31.87 -13.14 14.13
CA ALA A 115 33.08 -12.75 14.85
C ALA A 115 32.90 -12.89 16.37
N ALA A 116 31.78 -12.42 16.93
CA ALA A 116 31.47 -12.59 18.35
C ALA A 116 31.48 -14.07 18.77
N LEU A 117 30.84 -14.95 17.97
CA LEU A 117 30.81 -16.39 18.22
C LEU A 117 32.19 -17.04 18.09
N TYR A 118 32.99 -16.65 17.08
CA TYR A 118 34.36 -17.12 16.89
C TYR A 118 35.25 -16.77 18.10
N HIS A 119 35.19 -15.52 18.56
CA HIS A 119 35.92 -15.09 19.75
C HIS A 119 35.46 -15.84 21.00
N HIS A 120 34.15 -16.05 21.15
CA HIS A 120 33.60 -16.74 22.30
C HIS A 120 33.97 -18.23 22.36
N PHE A 121 33.79 -18.98 21.27
CA PHE A 121 33.93 -20.44 21.28
C PHE A 121 35.33 -20.93 20.91
N ILE A 122 36.01 -20.26 19.98
CA ILE A 122 37.30 -20.70 19.43
C ILE A 122 38.47 -19.99 20.13
N ARG A 123 38.55 -18.66 20.09
CA ARG A 123 39.67 -17.96 20.76
C ARG A 123 39.58 -17.99 22.27
N ARG A 124 38.36 -17.97 22.82
CA ARG A 124 38.09 -17.90 24.26
C ARG A 124 38.86 -16.77 24.96
N ASP A 125 39.06 -15.65 24.26
CA ASP A 125 39.87 -14.51 24.72
C ASP A 125 39.10 -13.55 25.65
N GLY A 126 37.86 -13.90 26.00
CA GLY A 126 37.01 -13.11 26.88
C GLY A 126 36.54 -11.79 26.27
N LEU A 127 36.60 -11.62 24.94
CA LEU A 127 36.17 -10.39 24.24
C LEU A 127 34.81 -9.88 24.71
N LEU A 128 33.78 -10.75 24.76
CA LEU A 128 32.43 -10.37 25.18
C LEU A 128 32.38 -9.84 26.63
N ARG A 129 33.21 -10.39 27.51
CA ARG A 129 33.32 -9.92 28.91
C ARG A 129 33.94 -8.52 29.01
N ARG A 130 34.72 -8.10 28.00
CA ARG A 130 35.37 -6.78 27.93
C ARG A 130 34.50 -5.72 27.27
N MET A 131 33.45 -6.11 26.55
CA MET A 131 32.49 -5.19 25.91
C MET A 131 31.25 -4.93 26.77
N TRP A 132 31.03 -5.71 27.84
CA TRP A 132 29.89 -5.57 28.74
C TRP A 132 29.99 -4.29 29.59
N PHE A 133 28.86 -3.66 29.88
CA PHE A 133 28.84 -2.45 30.70
C PHE A 133 29.31 -2.76 32.12
N GLY A 134 30.41 -2.12 32.52
CA GLY A 134 31.00 -2.23 33.85
C GLY A 134 32.19 -3.18 33.94
N LYS A 135 33.34 -2.74 33.42
CA LYS A 135 34.66 -2.73 34.10
C LYS A 135 35.60 -1.80 33.36
#